data_AF-A0A8C9YCY9-F1
#
_entry.id   AF-A0A8C9YCY9-F1
#
_cell.length_a   1.000
_cell.length_b   1.000
_cell.length_c   1.000
_cell.angle_alpha   90.00
_cell.angle_beta   90.00
_cell.angle_gamma   90.00
#
_symmetry.space_group_name_H-M   'P 1'
#
loop_
_entity.id
_entity.type
_entity.pdbx_description
1 polymer ?
#
loop_
_entity_poly.entity_id
_entity_poly.type
_entity_poly.pdbx_seq_one_letter_code
_entity_poly.pdbx_strand_id
1 'polypeptide(L)'
;MWILTPLEAGGETHYLLSSKEYVVGRKNCDILLPNDQSISRAHAHLTATDHSLTLKDTSKYGSFVNNQRLTENTSVNLKSGDNVTFGVFYSKFSVDHQKPVVCSSCLDNDGKASLSQALLVLGGKLVNSWTQDCTHLAMQSAKVTIKTISALLCCRPIVKPEFFLELSKAAQQKLPPPKAESFIPEIDEPSLRREDVNLGVIPIRKQLFTGKTFIFLSAKQLKRLSAAVSFGGGRSQLLEEGSLPRDQLESPQSCVIDVTTGSSQILLPSSTTEWANSVNNIVKRKGLRVITESEIGLATIYASCDMYCNPSSLTPDSGGMQSNDSAKNFKCFRKICAPGAMGSSHIIGGSDLLVHNRGKHSDLDEWLKDEERQSRRDESVGDDLFR
;
A
#
# COMPACT_ATOMS: atom_id res chain seq x y z
N MET A 1 0.26 11.78 -18.01
CA MET A 1 1.37 12.37 -18.79
C MET A 1 1.98 11.32 -19.69
N TRP A 2 2.20 11.64 -20.96
CA TRP A 2 2.89 10.75 -21.89
C TRP A 2 4.38 11.05 -21.91
N ILE A 3 5.21 10.02 -22.09
CA ILE A 3 6.67 10.12 -22.04
C ILE A 3 7.24 9.44 -23.28
N LEU A 4 8.16 10.12 -23.95
CA LEU A 4 8.98 9.53 -25.00
C LEU A 4 10.40 9.35 -24.48
N THR A 5 10.79 8.11 -24.21
CA THR A 5 12.13 7.78 -23.75
C THR A 5 12.98 7.31 -24.93
N PRO A 6 14.12 7.94 -25.22
CA PRO A 6 14.99 7.56 -26.33
C PRO A 6 15.56 6.16 -26.10
N LEU A 7 15.62 5.36 -27.16
CA LEU A 7 16.23 4.01 -27.12
C LEU A 7 17.75 4.06 -27.28
N GLU A 8 18.28 5.16 -27.80
CA GLU A 8 19.70 5.36 -28.03
C GLU A 8 20.36 6.10 -26.86
N ALA A 9 21.62 5.75 -26.57
CA ALA A 9 22.38 6.38 -25.49
C ALA A 9 22.62 7.87 -25.77
N GLY A 10 22.36 8.72 -24.78
CA GLY A 10 22.55 10.18 -24.88
C GLY A 10 21.39 10.94 -25.52
N GLY A 11 20.28 10.28 -25.87
CA GLY A 11 19.06 10.96 -26.26
C GLY A 11 18.38 11.70 -25.08
N GLU A 12 17.55 12.68 -25.39
CA GLU A 12 16.73 13.39 -24.41
C GLU A 12 15.35 12.73 -24.25
N THR A 13 14.86 12.62 -23.00
CA THR A 13 13.49 12.17 -22.72
C THR A 13 12.52 13.34 -22.84
N HIS A 14 11.41 13.15 -23.54
CA HIS A 14 10.42 14.20 -23.73
C HIS A 14 9.13 13.92 -22.97
N TYR A 15 8.69 14.91 -22.20
CA TYR A 15 7.46 14.86 -21.39
C TYR A 15 6.33 15.61 -22.09
N LEU A 16 5.24 14.90 -22.37
CA LEU A 16 4.10 15.40 -23.12
C LEU A 16 2.90 15.61 -22.18
N LEU A 17 2.57 16.88 -21.98
CA LEU A 17 1.40 17.34 -21.27
C LEU A 17 0.14 17.06 -22.11
N SER A 18 -0.93 16.72 -21.41
CA SER A 18 -2.25 16.54 -22.02
C SER A 18 -2.76 17.82 -22.68
N SER A 19 -3.65 17.66 -23.64
CA SER A 19 -4.35 18.73 -24.36
C SER A 19 -3.42 19.68 -25.12
N LYS A 20 -2.27 19.16 -25.55
CA LYS A 20 -1.28 19.91 -26.32
C LYS A 20 -0.85 19.14 -27.57
N GLU A 21 -0.62 19.89 -28.64
CA GLU A 21 0.03 19.40 -29.85
C GLU A 21 1.53 19.71 -29.81
N TYR A 22 2.33 18.74 -30.25
CA TYR A 22 3.77 18.79 -30.29
C TYR A 22 4.25 18.53 -31.71
N VAL A 23 5.15 19.38 -32.21
CA VAL A 23 5.83 19.13 -33.48
C VAL A 23 7.16 18.44 -33.21
N VAL A 24 7.38 17.30 -33.87
CA VAL A 24 8.67 16.61 -33.94
C VAL A 24 9.38 17.05 -35.21
N GLY A 25 10.64 17.42 -35.12
CA GLY A 25 11.38 17.80 -36.32
C GLY A 25 12.82 18.25 -36.08
N ARG A 26 13.51 18.57 -37.17
CA ARG A 26 14.94 18.89 -37.15
C ARG A 26 15.23 20.35 -36.78
N LYS A 27 14.25 21.26 -36.89
CA LYS A 27 14.45 22.69 -36.64
C LYS A 27 13.15 23.40 -36.24
N ASN A 28 13.21 24.26 -35.22
CA ASN A 28 12.08 25.07 -34.73
C ASN A 28 10.86 24.21 -34.34
N CYS A 29 11.07 23.18 -33.53
CA CYS A 29 10.06 22.20 -33.13
C CYS A 29 10.04 22.01 -31.61
N ASP A 30 8.93 21.51 -31.06
CA ASP A 30 8.83 21.20 -29.63
C ASP A 30 9.74 20.04 -29.21
N ILE A 31 9.87 19.04 -30.09
CA ILE A 31 10.78 17.90 -29.96
C ILE A 31 11.82 18.04 -31.08
N LEU A 32 13.01 18.51 -30.71
CA LEU A 32 14.08 18.85 -31.63
C LEU A 32 15.03 17.67 -31.81
N LEU A 33 15.15 17.17 -33.05
CA LEU A 33 16.03 16.06 -33.43
C LEU A 33 17.06 16.54 -34.46
N PRO A 34 18.06 17.34 -34.06
CA PRO A 34 18.88 18.11 -35.00
C PRO A 34 19.93 17.25 -35.72
N ASN A 35 20.39 16.18 -35.09
CA ASN A 35 21.53 15.39 -35.55
C ASN A 35 21.13 14.38 -36.65
N ASP A 36 19.84 14.04 -36.76
CA ASP A 36 19.36 13.03 -37.70
C ASP A 36 18.97 13.68 -39.05
N GLN A 37 19.77 13.41 -40.08
CA GLN A 37 19.59 14.03 -41.40
C GLN A 37 18.34 13.54 -42.14
N SER A 38 17.76 12.40 -41.73
CA SER A 38 16.52 11.87 -42.29
C SER A 38 15.28 12.56 -41.70
N ILE A 39 15.43 13.45 -40.71
CA ILE A 39 14.32 14.17 -40.11
C ILE A 39 14.00 15.44 -40.91
N SER A 40 12.76 15.54 -41.42
CA SER A 40 12.21 16.78 -41.98
C SER A 40 12.22 17.94 -40.98
N ARG A 41 12.13 19.19 -41.47
CA ARG A 41 12.07 20.37 -40.59
C ARG A 41 10.91 20.31 -39.62
N ALA A 42 9.71 20.04 -40.13
CA ALA A 42 8.56 19.52 -39.38
C ALA A 42 8.30 18.10 -39.92
N HIS A 43 8.44 17.10 -39.06
CA HIS A 43 8.44 15.69 -39.44
C HIS A 43 7.13 15.00 -39.10
N ALA A 44 6.66 15.19 -37.88
CA ALA A 44 5.43 14.60 -37.42
C ALA A 44 4.77 15.47 -36.35
N HIS A 45 3.49 15.24 -36.17
CA HIS A 45 2.65 15.90 -35.18
C HIS A 45 2.19 14.86 -34.16
N LEU A 46 2.40 15.18 -32.88
CA LEU A 46 1.91 14.40 -31.76
C LEU A 46 0.81 15.19 -31.06
N THR A 47 -0.38 14.63 -30.92
CA THR A 47 -1.45 15.24 -30.13
C THR A 47 -1.71 14.38 -28.90
N ALA A 48 -1.36 14.93 -27.74
CA ALA A 48 -1.54 14.26 -26.46
C ALA A 48 -2.86 14.71 -25.80
N THR A 49 -3.62 13.75 -25.31
CA THR A 49 -4.79 13.95 -24.44
C THR A 49 -4.59 13.14 -23.15
N ASP A 50 -5.52 13.26 -22.20
CA ASP A 50 -5.48 12.47 -20.96
C ASP A 50 -5.58 10.96 -21.17
N HIS A 51 -6.06 10.52 -22.34
CA HIS A 51 -6.38 9.11 -22.60
C HIS A 51 -5.75 8.55 -23.88
N SER A 52 -5.29 9.41 -24.78
CA SER A 52 -4.71 9.01 -26.06
C SER A 52 -3.51 9.87 -26.42
N LEU A 53 -2.58 9.26 -27.13
CA LEU A 53 -1.51 9.97 -27.80
C LEU A 53 -1.60 9.60 -29.28
N THR A 54 -1.83 10.58 -30.15
CA THR A 54 -1.91 10.32 -31.58
C THR A 54 -0.68 10.86 -32.30
N LEU A 55 -0.23 10.12 -33.31
CA LEU A 55 0.91 10.45 -34.15
C LEU A 55 0.46 10.56 -35.60
N LYS A 56 0.77 11.69 -36.23
CA LYS A 56 0.54 11.95 -37.66
C LYS A 56 1.85 12.28 -38.35
N ASP A 57 2.23 11.46 -39.34
CA ASP A 57 3.43 11.67 -40.15
C ASP A 57 3.17 12.67 -41.28
N THR A 58 4.09 13.62 -41.45
CA THR A 58 4.11 14.63 -42.52
C THR A 58 5.48 14.72 -43.19
N SER A 59 6.30 13.67 -43.04
CA SER A 59 7.73 13.68 -43.37
C SER A 59 8.04 13.11 -44.76
N LYS A 60 9.29 13.30 -45.22
CA LYS A 60 9.78 12.73 -46.48
C LYS A 60 10.13 11.25 -46.35
N TYR A 61 10.71 10.84 -45.22
CA TYR A 61 11.25 9.50 -45.02
C TYR A 61 10.33 8.59 -44.19
N GLY A 62 9.21 9.13 -43.71
CA GLY A 62 8.20 8.43 -42.93
C GLY A 62 8.52 8.35 -41.44
N SER A 63 7.47 8.07 -40.68
CA SER A 63 7.52 7.65 -39.28
C SER A 63 7.05 6.20 -39.16
N PHE A 64 7.49 5.49 -38.12
CA PHE A 64 7.18 4.09 -37.89
C PHE A 64 6.69 3.87 -36.46
N VAL A 65 5.72 2.98 -36.29
CA VAL A 65 5.26 2.49 -34.98
C VAL A 65 5.45 0.99 -34.96
N ASN A 66 6.19 0.47 -33.98
CA ASN A 66 6.55 -0.95 -33.85
C ASN A 66 7.12 -1.53 -35.17
N ASN A 67 8.03 -0.78 -35.80
CA ASN A 67 8.65 -1.07 -37.11
C ASN A 67 7.70 -1.09 -38.32
N GLN A 68 6.43 -0.70 -38.15
CA GLN A 68 5.48 -0.56 -39.25
C GLN A 68 5.43 0.90 -39.70
N ARG A 69 5.67 1.16 -40.99
CA ARG A 69 5.65 2.51 -41.56
C ARG A 69 4.21 3.04 -41.54
N LEU A 70 4.05 4.27 -41.07
CA LEU A 70 2.77 4.95 -41.08
C LEU A 70 2.38 5.37 -42.50
N THR A 71 1.09 5.35 -42.78
CA THR A 71 0.53 5.96 -43.98
C THR A 71 0.61 7.48 -43.85
N GLU A 72 1.16 8.15 -44.86
CA GLU A 72 1.31 9.61 -44.85
C GLU A 72 -0.02 10.32 -44.57
N ASN A 73 0.03 11.39 -43.78
CA ASN A 73 -1.12 12.21 -43.37
C ASN A 73 -2.24 11.48 -42.61
N THR A 74 -2.02 10.24 -42.17
CA THR A 74 -2.98 9.48 -41.36
C THR A 74 -2.57 9.52 -39.89
N SER A 75 -3.51 9.82 -39.00
CA SER A 75 -3.27 9.80 -37.55
C SER A 75 -3.42 8.39 -37.00
N VAL A 76 -2.44 7.93 -36.22
CA VAL A 76 -2.45 6.63 -35.53
C VAL A 76 -2.41 6.85 -34.02
N ASN A 77 -3.16 6.06 -33.25
CA ASN A 77 -3.17 6.12 -31.80
C ASN A 77 -2.07 5.22 -31.22
N LEU A 78 -1.22 5.80 -30.39
CA LEU A 78 -0.11 5.15 -29.69
C LEU A 78 -0.56 4.63 -28.33
N LYS A 79 0.06 3.55 -27.89
CA LYS A 79 -0.15 2.92 -26.58
C LYS A 79 1.15 2.95 -25.77
N SER A 80 1.03 2.92 -24.44
CA SER A 80 2.21 2.68 -23.59
C SER A 80 2.82 1.32 -23.95
N GLY A 81 4.14 1.31 -24.12
CA GLY A 81 4.93 0.18 -24.61
C GLY A 81 5.22 0.21 -26.12
N ASP A 82 4.59 1.09 -26.90
CA ASP A 82 4.89 1.21 -28.34
C ASP A 82 6.27 1.82 -28.57
N ASN A 83 6.94 1.38 -29.64
CA ASN A 83 8.17 1.98 -30.12
C ASN A 83 7.89 2.87 -31.34
N VAL A 84 8.25 4.14 -31.27
CA VAL A 84 8.12 5.10 -32.36
C VAL A 84 9.50 5.40 -32.94
N THR A 85 9.60 5.39 -34.26
CA THR A 85 10.81 5.82 -34.98
C THR A 85 10.46 6.94 -35.93
N PHE A 86 11.23 8.03 -35.89
CA PHE A 86 11.13 9.12 -36.86
C PHE A 86 12.28 9.00 -37.86
N GLY A 87 11.98 9.08 -39.15
CA GLY A 87 12.98 8.89 -40.20
C GLY A 87 13.55 7.46 -40.24
N VAL A 88 14.79 7.33 -40.70
CA VAL A 88 15.39 6.02 -41.03
C VAL A 88 16.69 5.71 -40.29
N PHE A 89 17.13 6.59 -39.39
CA PHE A 89 18.35 6.38 -38.60
C PHE A 89 18.06 6.00 -37.15
N TYR A 90 18.39 6.87 -36.20
CA TYR A 90 18.50 6.54 -34.78
C TYR A 90 17.48 7.28 -33.89
N SER A 91 16.57 8.07 -34.48
CA SER A 91 15.53 8.79 -33.75
C SER A 91 14.39 7.84 -33.30
N LYS A 92 14.71 6.94 -32.36
CA LYS A 92 13.83 5.89 -31.84
C LYS A 92 13.47 6.12 -30.38
N PHE A 93 12.20 5.97 -30.04
CA PHE A 93 11.65 6.25 -28.72
C PHE A 93 10.69 5.15 -28.28
N SER A 94 10.71 4.80 -27.00
CA SER A 94 9.63 4.07 -26.33
C SER A 94 8.60 5.06 -25.83
N VAL A 95 7.32 4.74 -26.03
CA VAL A 95 6.18 5.48 -25.50
C VAL A 95 5.81 4.91 -24.14
N ASP A 96 5.67 5.76 -23.14
CA ASP A 96 5.08 5.40 -21.86
C ASP A 96 3.93 6.35 -21.49
N HIS A 97 2.97 5.86 -20.73
CA HIS A 97 1.85 6.64 -20.22
C HIS A 97 1.80 6.55 -18.70
N GLN A 98 2.28 7.60 -18.05
CA GLN A 98 2.18 7.73 -16.61
C GLN A 98 0.84 8.36 -16.25
N LYS A 99 -0.08 7.54 -15.77
CA LYS A 99 -1.38 7.97 -15.22
C LYS A 99 -1.45 7.64 -13.73
N PRO A 100 -1.08 8.58 -12.84
CA PRO A 100 -1.10 8.32 -11.41
C PRO A 100 -2.53 8.04 -10.93
N VAL A 101 -2.77 6.84 -10.41
CA VAL A 101 -3.94 6.53 -9.60
C VAL A 101 -3.47 6.49 -8.16
N VAL A 102 -3.90 7.45 -7.35
CA VAL A 102 -3.35 7.67 -6.01
C VAL A 102 -4.44 7.46 -5.00
N CYS A 103 -4.17 6.66 -3.98
CA CYS A 103 -5.02 6.61 -2.80
C CYS A 103 -4.42 7.51 -1.72
N SER A 104 -5.26 8.16 -0.91
CA SER A 104 -4.79 8.90 0.26
C SER A 104 -5.10 8.17 1.55
N SER A 105 -4.22 8.32 2.54
CA SER A 105 -4.41 7.84 3.91
C SER A 105 -3.95 8.93 4.88
N CYS A 106 -4.74 9.17 5.94
CA CYS A 106 -4.45 10.19 6.95
C CYS A 106 -4.19 11.60 6.39
N LEU A 107 -4.92 12.02 5.35
CA LEU A 107 -4.93 13.39 4.84
C LEU A 107 -6.25 14.06 5.17
N ASP A 108 -6.18 15.35 5.53
CA ASP A 108 -7.34 16.21 5.71
C ASP A 108 -7.95 16.61 4.35
N ASN A 109 -9.09 17.31 4.39
CA ASN A 109 -9.81 17.69 3.19
C ASN A 109 -9.01 18.67 2.31
N ASP A 110 -8.28 19.60 2.93
CA ASP A 110 -7.47 20.59 2.21
C ASP A 110 -6.27 19.92 1.50
N GLY A 111 -5.63 18.96 2.17
CA GLY A 111 -4.59 18.11 1.59
C GLY A 111 -5.12 17.24 0.45
N LYS A 112 -6.30 16.63 0.61
CA LYS A 112 -6.96 15.86 -0.47
C LYS A 112 -7.29 16.75 -1.68
N ALA A 113 -7.83 17.95 -1.46
CA ALA A 113 -8.16 18.88 -2.54
C ALA A 113 -6.91 19.32 -3.31
N SER A 114 -5.85 19.71 -2.59
CA SER A 114 -4.57 20.11 -3.18
C SER A 114 -3.93 18.97 -3.99
N LEU A 115 -3.95 17.75 -3.45
CA LEU A 115 -3.47 16.55 -4.14
C LEU A 115 -4.30 16.24 -5.39
N SER A 116 -5.63 16.32 -5.31
CA SER A 116 -6.52 16.09 -6.45
C SER A 116 -6.22 17.07 -7.59
N GLN A 117 -6.03 18.34 -7.28
CA GLN A 117 -5.67 19.36 -8.28
C GLN A 117 -4.32 19.07 -8.95
N ALA A 118 -3.32 18.65 -8.18
CA ALA A 118 -2.01 18.27 -8.72
C ALA A 118 -2.09 17.06 -9.65
N LEU A 119 -2.91 16.06 -9.28
CA LEU A 119 -3.14 14.86 -10.07
C LEU A 119 -3.88 15.15 -11.37
N LEU A 120 -4.85 16.07 -11.36
CA LEU A 120 -5.61 16.45 -12.54
C LEU A 120 -4.69 16.96 -13.66
N VAL A 121 -3.69 17.80 -13.33
CA VAL A 121 -2.69 18.30 -14.29
C VAL A 121 -1.88 17.16 -14.92
N LEU A 122 -1.67 16.08 -14.17
CA LEU A 122 -0.92 14.90 -14.62
C LEU A 122 -1.80 13.89 -15.39
N GLY A 123 -3.11 14.15 -15.51
CA GLY A 123 -4.11 13.21 -16.02
C GLY A 123 -4.42 12.06 -15.05
N GLY A 124 -3.98 12.18 -13.80
CA GLY A 124 -4.19 11.21 -12.73
C GLY A 124 -5.51 11.39 -11.99
N LYS A 125 -5.78 10.50 -11.02
CA LYS A 125 -6.96 10.57 -10.16
C LYS A 125 -6.66 10.19 -8.72
N LEU A 126 -7.32 10.87 -7.80
CA LEU A 126 -7.39 10.49 -6.39
C LEU A 126 -8.53 9.49 -6.19
N VAL A 127 -8.27 8.41 -5.44
CA VAL A 127 -9.27 7.39 -5.10
C VAL A 127 -9.34 7.17 -3.60
N ASN A 128 -10.55 6.90 -3.09
CA ASN A 128 -10.78 6.73 -1.65
C ASN A 128 -10.44 5.32 -1.15
N SER A 129 -10.56 4.32 -2.02
CA SER A 129 -10.31 2.92 -1.71
C SER A 129 -9.12 2.39 -2.51
N TRP A 130 -8.28 1.58 -1.86
CA TRP A 130 -7.12 0.98 -2.51
C TRP A 130 -7.53 -0.17 -3.44
N THR A 131 -6.97 -0.19 -4.64
CA THR A 131 -7.14 -1.25 -5.64
C THR A 131 -5.80 -1.61 -6.28
N GLN A 132 -5.75 -2.70 -7.05
CA GLN A 132 -4.52 -3.12 -7.75
C GLN A 132 -4.03 -2.10 -8.80
N ASP A 133 -4.94 -1.27 -9.32
CA ASP A 133 -4.64 -0.20 -10.26
C ASP A 133 -3.99 1.02 -9.59
N CYS A 134 -4.03 1.10 -8.25
CA CYS A 134 -3.36 2.16 -7.51
C CYS A 134 -1.85 2.09 -7.76
N THR A 135 -1.29 3.26 -8.08
CA THR A 135 0.12 3.46 -8.39
C THR A 135 0.91 3.90 -7.17
N HIS A 136 0.29 4.68 -6.27
CA HIS A 136 0.92 5.28 -5.10
C HIS A 136 -0.08 5.39 -3.95
N LEU A 137 0.45 5.35 -2.72
CA LEU A 137 -0.26 5.80 -1.53
C LEU A 137 0.32 7.16 -1.11
N ALA A 138 -0.54 8.15 -0.90
CA ALA A 138 -0.15 9.47 -0.40
C ALA A 138 -0.54 9.64 1.07
N MET A 139 0.42 10.01 1.92
CA MET A 139 0.16 10.33 3.33
C MET A 139 1.24 11.26 3.90
N GLN A 140 0.86 12.15 4.84
CA GLN A 140 1.81 13.11 5.41
C GLN A 140 2.84 12.44 6.33
N SER A 141 2.36 11.52 7.16
CA SER A 141 3.13 10.73 8.10
C SER A 141 2.64 9.29 8.06
N ALA A 142 3.56 8.33 8.10
CA ALA A 142 3.25 6.93 7.92
C ALA A 142 2.66 6.32 9.18
N LYS A 143 1.49 5.71 9.01
CA LYS A 143 0.78 4.90 10.01
C LYS A 143 0.38 3.57 9.40
N VAL A 144 0.19 2.56 10.23
CA VAL A 144 -0.07 1.19 9.77
C VAL A 144 -1.55 0.99 9.47
N THR A 145 -2.00 1.59 8.37
CA THR A 145 -3.38 1.48 7.88
C THR A 145 -3.56 0.27 6.98
N ILE A 146 -4.80 -0.12 6.70
CA ILE A 146 -5.08 -1.17 5.70
C ILE A 146 -4.56 -0.72 4.32
N LYS A 147 -4.64 0.59 4.03
CA LYS A 147 -4.10 1.18 2.80
C LYS A 147 -2.58 1.08 2.75
N THR A 148 -1.88 1.37 3.85
CA THR A 148 -0.43 1.16 3.98
C THR A 148 -0.08 -0.31 3.74
N ILE A 149 -0.74 -1.23 4.43
CA ILE A 149 -0.53 -2.68 4.26
C ILE A 149 -0.72 -3.09 2.79
N SER A 150 -1.82 -2.65 2.18
CA SER A 150 -2.15 -2.98 0.79
C SER A 150 -1.13 -2.40 -0.20
N ALA A 151 -0.67 -1.16 0.02
CA ALA A 151 0.36 -0.53 -0.81
C ALA A 151 1.69 -1.29 -0.74
N LEU A 152 2.13 -1.67 0.46
CA LEU A 152 3.35 -2.44 0.68
C LEU A 152 3.27 -3.83 0.04
N LEU A 153 2.14 -4.54 0.18
CA LEU A 153 1.92 -5.86 -0.42
C LEU A 153 1.84 -5.79 -1.95
N CYS A 154 1.27 -4.72 -2.52
CA CYS A 154 1.30 -4.47 -3.96
C CYS A 154 2.67 -4.00 -4.48
N CYS A 155 3.67 -3.82 -3.60
CA CYS A 155 4.97 -3.22 -3.92
C CYS A 155 4.81 -1.85 -4.60
N ARG A 156 3.91 -1.01 -4.07
CA ARG A 156 3.72 0.37 -4.55
C ARG A 156 4.38 1.36 -3.60
N PRO A 157 4.93 2.47 -4.12
CA PRO A 157 5.53 3.51 -3.31
C PRO A 157 4.50 4.19 -2.41
N ILE A 158 4.93 4.49 -1.19
CA ILE A 158 4.24 5.37 -0.25
C ILE A 158 5.02 6.68 -0.20
N VAL A 159 4.36 7.78 -0.51
CA VAL A 159 4.99 9.11 -0.64
C VAL A 159 4.21 10.18 0.09
N LYS A 160 4.88 11.28 0.44
CA LYS A 160 4.21 12.50 0.90
C LYS A 160 3.51 13.20 -0.28
N PRO A 161 2.40 13.94 -0.05
CA PRO A 161 1.66 14.62 -1.12
C PRO A 161 2.50 15.58 -1.98
N GLU A 162 3.55 16.15 -1.40
CA GLU A 162 4.48 17.08 -2.06
C GLU A 162 5.17 16.45 -3.26
N PHE A 163 5.32 15.12 -3.30
CA PHE A 163 5.80 14.40 -4.48
C PHE A 163 4.99 14.74 -5.74
N PHE A 164 3.66 14.80 -5.62
CA PHE A 164 2.78 15.09 -6.76
C PHE A 164 2.78 16.57 -7.15
N LEU A 165 3.01 17.45 -6.18
CA LEU A 165 3.22 18.88 -6.45
C LEU A 165 4.50 19.08 -7.27
N GLU A 166 5.61 18.46 -6.86
CA GLU A 166 6.87 18.53 -7.59
C GLU A 166 6.81 17.80 -8.94
N LEU A 167 6.10 16.67 -9.03
CA LEU A 167 5.87 15.97 -10.30
C LEU A 167 5.06 16.83 -11.28
N SER A 168 4.04 17.53 -10.80
CA SER A 168 3.24 18.46 -11.61
C SER A 168 4.09 19.63 -12.12
N LYS A 169 4.89 20.25 -11.25
CA LYS A 169 5.83 21.32 -11.64
C LYS A 169 6.86 20.82 -12.65
N ALA A 170 7.47 19.66 -12.41
CA ALA A 170 8.46 19.06 -13.31
C ALA A 170 7.85 18.79 -14.69
N ALA A 171 6.64 18.24 -14.74
CA ALA A 171 5.92 18.00 -16.00
C ALA A 171 5.70 19.32 -16.78
N GLN A 172 5.24 20.38 -16.11
CA GLN A 172 5.01 21.69 -16.74
C GLN A 172 6.31 22.32 -17.27
N GLN A 173 7.42 22.13 -16.55
CA GLN A 173 8.74 22.64 -16.89
C GLN A 173 9.54 21.72 -17.83
N LYS A 174 8.97 20.58 -18.23
CA LYS A 174 9.64 19.51 -19.01
C LYS A 174 10.92 18.98 -18.34
N LEU A 175 10.94 18.97 -17.01
CA LEU A 175 12.04 18.42 -16.22
C LEU A 175 11.82 16.94 -15.89
N PRO A 176 12.88 16.20 -15.56
CA PRO A 176 12.76 14.83 -15.08
C PRO A 176 11.84 14.71 -13.85
N PRO A 177 11.05 13.64 -13.74
CA PRO A 177 10.18 13.45 -12.59
C PRO A 177 11.00 13.29 -11.30
N PRO A 178 10.49 13.77 -10.15
CA PRO A 178 11.13 13.52 -8.86
C PRO A 178 11.20 12.02 -8.55
N LYS A 179 12.18 11.62 -7.75
CA LYS A 179 12.32 10.25 -7.26
C LYS A 179 11.40 10.01 -6.08
N ALA A 180 10.53 9.00 -6.15
CA ALA A 180 9.57 8.69 -5.08
C ALA A 180 10.28 8.40 -3.74
N GLU A 181 11.48 7.83 -3.78
CA GLU A 181 12.29 7.49 -2.61
C GLU A 181 12.72 8.73 -1.81
N SER A 182 12.75 9.91 -2.45
CA SER A 182 13.06 11.18 -1.79
C SER A 182 11.87 11.77 -1.02
N PHE A 183 10.68 11.16 -1.14
CA PHE A 183 9.43 11.64 -0.53
C PHE A 183 8.79 10.58 0.37
N ILE A 184 9.56 9.64 0.91
CA ILE A 184 9.03 8.64 1.85
C ILE A 184 8.59 9.37 3.14
N PRO A 185 7.34 9.17 3.62
CA PRO A 185 6.89 9.76 4.86
C PRO A 185 7.62 9.18 6.08
N GLU A 186 7.81 10.02 7.10
CA GLU A 186 8.35 9.58 8.39
C GLU A 186 7.34 8.71 9.13
N ILE A 187 7.81 7.78 9.95
CA ILE A 187 6.94 6.87 10.70
C ILE A 187 6.46 7.55 11.98
N ASP A 188 5.13 7.67 12.11
CA ASP A 188 4.42 8.14 13.30
C ASP A 188 3.53 7.02 13.85
N GLU A 189 4.17 5.94 14.28
CA GLU A 189 3.49 4.76 14.83
C GLU A 189 4.10 4.38 16.20
N PRO A 190 3.39 4.60 17.31
CA PRO A 190 3.88 4.31 18.66
C PRO A 190 4.16 2.82 18.90
N SER A 191 3.48 1.94 18.16
CA SER A 191 3.59 0.48 18.31
C SER A 191 4.80 -0.13 17.59
N LEU A 192 5.57 0.66 16.82
CA LEU A 192 6.73 0.22 16.06
C LEU A 192 8.03 0.85 16.58
N ARG A 193 9.13 0.10 16.49
CA ARG A 193 10.49 0.65 16.65
C ARG A 193 10.92 1.27 15.33
N ARG A 194 11.34 2.54 15.34
CA ARG A 194 11.61 3.31 14.11
C ARG A 194 12.73 2.71 13.27
N GLU A 195 13.67 2.01 13.91
CA GLU A 195 14.91 1.54 13.28
C GLU A 195 14.69 0.30 12.39
N ASP A 196 13.59 -0.43 12.58
CA ASP A 196 13.36 -1.72 11.93
C ASP A 196 12.32 -1.67 10.77
N VAL A 197 11.75 -0.49 10.49
CA VAL A 197 10.61 -0.34 9.57
C VAL A 197 11.05 0.21 8.22
N ASN A 198 10.93 -0.61 7.17
CA ASN A 198 11.24 -0.21 5.80
C ASN A 198 9.96 -0.02 4.98
N LEU A 199 9.58 1.23 4.71
CA LEU A 199 8.42 1.56 3.86
C LEU A 199 8.73 1.56 2.35
N GLY A 200 9.99 1.31 1.98
CA GLY A 200 10.40 1.17 0.60
C GLY A 200 9.78 -0.05 -0.07
N VAL A 201 9.93 -0.11 -1.40
CA VAL A 201 9.39 -1.20 -2.20
C VAL A 201 10.24 -2.46 -2.02
N ILE A 202 9.65 -3.51 -1.44
CA ILE A 202 10.30 -4.80 -1.22
C ILE A 202 9.55 -5.87 -2.05
N PRO A 203 10.16 -6.45 -3.11
CA PRO A 203 9.49 -7.36 -4.03
C PRO A 203 8.88 -8.61 -3.38
N ILE A 204 9.51 -9.15 -2.32
CA ILE A 204 9.03 -10.37 -1.66
C ILE A 204 7.65 -10.19 -1.02
N ARG A 205 7.22 -8.95 -0.74
CA ARG A 205 5.92 -8.67 -0.11
C ARG A 205 4.71 -9.14 -0.93
N LYS A 206 4.81 -9.15 -2.27
CA LYS A 206 3.76 -9.69 -3.17
C LYS A 206 3.48 -11.17 -2.96
N GLN A 207 4.43 -11.90 -2.38
CA GLN A 207 4.36 -13.34 -2.18
C GLN A 207 4.44 -13.70 -0.69
N LEU A 208 4.37 -12.71 0.20
CA LEU A 208 4.56 -12.88 1.64
C LEU A 208 3.63 -13.94 2.24
N PHE A 209 2.41 -14.03 1.76
CA PHE A 209 1.38 -14.93 2.24
C PHE A 209 1.18 -16.16 1.34
N THR A 210 2.07 -16.41 0.39
CA THR A 210 1.98 -17.54 -0.53
C THR A 210 1.90 -18.86 0.24
N GLY A 211 0.93 -19.70 -0.13
CA GLY A 211 0.70 -21.00 0.51
C GLY A 211 -0.08 -20.94 1.83
N LYS A 212 -0.35 -19.74 2.38
CA LYS A 212 -1.13 -19.56 3.60
C LYS A 212 -2.61 -19.33 3.31
N THR A 213 -3.47 -19.81 4.20
CA THR A 213 -4.91 -19.54 4.20
C THR A 213 -5.28 -18.81 5.48
N PHE A 214 -5.81 -17.60 5.37
CA PHE A 214 -6.33 -16.81 6.48
C PHE A 214 -7.80 -17.14 6.70
N ILE A 215 -8.11 -17.69 7.87
CA ILE A 215 -9.46 -18.11 8.26
C ILE A 215 -10.03 -17.03 9.18
N PHE A 216 -11.07 -16.37 8.70
CA PHE A 216 -11.79 -15.31 9.38
C PHE A 216 -13.00 -15.90 10.11
N LEU A 217 -13.20 -15.52 11.37
CA LEU A 217 -14.37 -15.94 12.15
C LEU A 217 -15.51 -14.91 12.11
N SER A 218 -15.32 -13.80 11.37
CA SER A 218 -16.34 -12.77 11.17
C SER A 218 -16.30 -12.21 9.76
N ALA A 219 -17.48 -12.03 9.15
CA ALA A 219 -17.63 -11.39 7.85
C ALA A 219 -17.07 -9.96 7.82
N LYS A 220 -17.08 -9.24 8.96
CA LYS A 220 -16.49 -7.90 9.07
C LYS A 220 -14.97 -7.94 8.88
N GLN A 221 -14.30 -8.89 9.53
CA GLN A 221 -12.85 -9.05 9.41
C GLN A 221 -12.48 -9.48 7.98
N LEU A 222 -13.23 -10.43 7.40
CA LEU A 222 -13.02 -10.87 6.02
C LEU A 222 -13.14 -9.68 5.05
N LYS A 223 -14.23 -8.91 5.15
CA LYS A 223 -14.45 -7.74 4.28
C LYS A 223 -13.31 -6.73 4.40
N ARG A 224 -12.79 -6.53 5.62
CA ARG A 224 -11.70 -5.58 5.90
C ARG A 224 -10.35 -6.01 5.31
N LEU A 225 -9.96 -7.27 5.49
CA LEU A 225 -8.56 -7.70 5.33
C LEU A 225 -8.33 -8.62 4.12
N SER A 226 -9.38 -9.19 3.52
CA SER A 226 -9.24 -10.17 2.43
C SER A 226 -8.50 -9.65 1.20
N ALA A 227 -8.69 -8.37 0.86
CA ALA A 227 -7.99 -7.73 -0.24
C ALA A 227 -6.47 -7.66 0.04
N ALA A 228 -6.08 -7.19 1.24
CA ALA A 228 -4.68 -7.16 1.66
C ALA A 228 -4.05 -8.56 1.63
N VAL A 229 -4.72 -9.56 2.20
CA VAL A 229 -4.25 -10.96 2.16
C VAL A 229 -4.03 -11.44 0.72
N SER A 230 -4.94 -11.12 -0.19
CA SER A 230 -4.81 -11.49 -1.61
C SER A 230 -3.64 -10.78 -2.30
N PHE A 231 -3.39 -9.50 -2.00
CA PHE A 231 -2.25 -8.76 -2.55
C PHE A 231 -0.90 -9.37 -2.14
N GLY A 232 -0.82 -10.00 -0.96
CA GLY A 232 0.34 -10.76 -0.52
C GLY A 232 0.42 -12.20 -1.02
N GLY A 233 -0.53 -12.65 -1.86
CA GLY A 233 -0.57 -14.02 -2.41
C GLY A 233 -1.23 -15.06 -1.50
N GLY A 234 -1.89 -14.63 -0.42
CA GLY A 234 -2.60 -15.52 0.50
C GLY A 234 -4.04 -15.77 0.08
N ARG A 235 -4.66 -16.82 0.64
CA ARG A 235 -6.09 -17.10 0.49
C ARG A 235 -6.87 -16.62 1.70
N SER A 236 -8.07 -16.12 1.49
CA SER A 236 -8.99 -15.72 2.56
C SER A 236 -10.21 -16.62 2.57
N GLN A 237 -10.64 -17.07 3.75
CA GLN A 237 -11.81 -17.92 3.91
C GLN A 237 -12.63 -17.47 5.13
N LEU A 238 -13.94 -17.32 4.98
CA LEU A 238 -14.85 -17.15 6.11
C LEU A 238 -15.23 -18.51 6.66
N LEU A 239 -15.16 -18.67 7.98
CA LEU A 239 -15.71 -19.84 8.64
C LEU A 239 -17.15 -19.57 9.07
N GLU A 240 -18.07 -20.45 8.67
CA GLU A 240 -19.48 -20.37 9.08
C GLU A 240 -19.64 -20.70 10.57
N GLU A 241 -20.48 -19.92 11.27
CA GLU A 241 -20.74 -20.12 12.70
C GLU A 241 -21.29 -21.53 12.96
N GLY A 242 -20.73 -22.22 13.95
CA GLY A 242 -21.05 -23.63 14.26
C GLY A 242 -20.24 -24.66 13.46
N SER A 243 -19.61 -24.27 12.36
CA SER A 243 -18.74 -25.17 11.58
C SER A 243 -17.36 -25.35 12.25
N LEU A 244 -16.84 -26.57 12.26
CA LEU A 244 -15.55 -26.95 12.86
C LEU A 244 -14.75 -27.91 11.95
N PRO A 245 -14.28 -27.44 10.77
CA PRO A 245 -13.54 -28.27 9.83
C PRO A 245 -12.11 -28.52 10.34
N ARG A 246 -11.90 -29.67 11.00
CA ARG A 246 -10.63 -30.02 11.64
C ARG A 246 -9.43 -29.97 10.69
N ASP A 247 -9.57 -30.53 9.48
CA ASP A 247 -8.47 -30.59 8.50
C ASP A 247 -7.94 -29.19 8.14
N GLN A 248 -8.82 -28.19 8.11
CA GLN A 248 -8.43 -26.81 7.83
C GLN A 248 -7.86 -26.13 9.06
N LEU A 249 -8.49 -26.31 10.23
CA LEU A 249 -8.08 -25.67 11.49
C LEU A 249 -6.77 -26.22 12.06
N GLU A 250 -6.47 -27.49 11.81
CA GLU A 250 -5.26 -28.17 12.29
C GLU A 250 -4.07 -28.05 11.31
N SER A 251 -4.26 -27.40 10.16
CA SER A 251 -3.19 -27.19 9.18
C SER A 251 -2.22 -26.09 9.62
N PRO A 252 -0.89 -26.31 9.55
CA PRO A 252 0.11 -25.29 9.91
C PRO A 252 0.15 -24.10 8.94
N GLN A 253 -0.49 -24.23 7.76
CA GLN A 253 -0.63 -23.14 6.79
C GLN A 253 -1.90 -22.32 6.99
N SER A 254 -2.77 -22.70 7.94
CA SER A 254 -4.00 -22.00 8.24
C SER A 254 -3.80 -21.00 9.38
N CYS A 255 -3.91 -19.73 9.06
CA CYS A 255 -3.87 -18.62 10.01
C CYS A 255 -5.29 -18.29 10.45
N VAL A 256 -5.73 -18.85 11.58
CA VAL A 256 -7.02 -18.49 12.19
C VAL A 256 -6.90 -17.14 12.88
N ILE A 257 -7.74 -16.19 12.47
CA ILE A 257 -7.73 -14.83 13.03
C ILE A 257 -8.68 -14.77 14.21
N ASP A 258 -8.13 -14.35 15.35
CA ASP A 258 -8.88 -14.19 16.58
C ASP A 258 -9.90 -13.03 16.47
N VAL A 259 -11.05 -13.21 17.10
CA VAL A 259 -12.10 -12.20 17.23
C VAL A 259 -12.09 -11.58 18.64
N THR A 260 -11.45 -12.24 19.60
CA THR A 260 -11.56 -11.92 21.04
C THR A 260 -10.57 -10.88 21.56
N THR A 261 -9.50 -10.57 20.83
CA THR A 261 -8.40 -9.70 21.29
C THR A 261 -8.62 -8.19 21.12
N GLY A 262 -9.75 -7.75 20.58
CA GLY A 262 -10.06 -6.31 20.50
C GLY A 262 -10.82 -5.82 21.73
N SER A 263 -10.18 -5.05 22.62
CA SER A 263 -10.92 -4.31 23.65
C SER A 263 -11.81 -3.29 22.96
N SER A 264 -13.15 -3.47 23.04
CA SER A 264 -14.19 -2.43 23.06
C SER A 264 -15.54 -2.98 22.55
N GLN A 265 -16.38 -3.39 23.52
CA GLN A 265 -17.84 -3.16 23.56
C GLN A 265 -18.78 -3.81 22.54
N ILE A 266 -18.37 -4.80 21.74
CA ILE A 266 -19.35 -5.69 21.12
C ILE A 266 -19.36 -6.99 21.93
N LEU A 267 -20.34 -7.09 22.84
CA LEU A 267 -20.75 -8.37 23.40
C LEU A 267 -21.16 -9.24 22.21
N LEU A 268 -20.25 -10.09 21.74
CA LEU A 268 -20.61 -11.16 20.83
C LEU A 268 -21.67 -12.00 21.53
N PRO A 269 -22.67 -12.52 20.81
CA PRO A 269 -23.59 -13.50 21.35
C PRO A 269 -22.80 -14.61 22.06
N SER A 270 -23.33 -15.13 23.16
CA SER A 270 -22.67 -16.21 23.92
C SER A 270 -22.34 -17.40 23.02
N SER A 271 -23.24 -17.74 22.09
CA SER A 271 -23.05 -18.79 21.08
C SER A 271 -21.81 -18.55 20.20
N THR A 272 -21.62 -17.33 19.70
CA THR A 272 -20.49 -16.98 18.83
C THR A 272 -19.18 -17.03 19.61
N THR A 273 -19.20 -16.62 20.87
CA THR A 273 -18.03 -16.66 21.76
C THR A 273 -17.65 -18.11 22.09
N GLU A 274 -18.63 -18.95 22.42
CA GLU A 274 -18.43 -20.38 22.68
C GLU A 274 -17.90 -21.13 21.45
N TRP A 275 -18.44 -20.81 20.27
CA TRP A 275 -17.97 -21.35 19.00
C TRP A 275 -16.52 -20.91 18.69
N ALA A 276 -16.20 -19.62 18.81
CA ALA A 276 -14.84 -19.12 18.62
C ALA A 276 -13.84 -19.76 19.62
N ASN A 277 -14.25 -19.94 20.88
CA ASN A 277 -13.45 -20.66 21.87
C ASN A 277 -13.24 -22.13 21.48
N SER A 278 -14.25 -22.77 20.90
CA SER A 278 -14.14 -24.15 20.39
C SER A 278 -13.13 -24.24 19.24
N VAL A 279 -13.15 -23.30 18.30
CA VAL A 279 -12.14 -23.17 17.24
C VAL A 279 -10.74 -23.00 17.85
N ASN A 280 -10.58 -22.05 18.79
CA ASN A 280 -9.31 -21.78 19.47
C ASN A 280 -8.76 -23.05 20.17
N ASN A 281 -9.63 -23.83 20.79
CA ASN A 281 -9.26 -25.08 21.46
C ASN A 281 -8.78 -26.16 20.47
N ILE A 282 -9.39 -26.27 19.28
CA ILE A 282 -8.94 -27.21 18.24
C ILE A 282 -7.53 -26.85 17.78
N VAL A 283 -7.31 -25.58 17.43
CA VAL A 283 -6.01 -25.06 16.98
C VAL A 283 -4.93 -25.30 18.05
N LYS A 284 -5.21 -24.94 19.31
CA LYS A 284 -4.30 -25.13 20.44
C LYS A 284 -3.97 -26.59 20.73
N ARG A 285 -4.93 -27.51 20.62
CA ARG A 285 -4.68 -28.95 20.82
C ARG A 285 -3.68 -29.52 19.81
N LYS A 286 -3.55 -28.90 18.64
CA LYS A 286 -2.54 -29.27 17.63
C LYS A 286 -1.17 -28.64 17.88
N GLY A 287 -1.03 -27.82 18.92
CA GLY A 287 0.17 -27.02 19.17
C GLY A 287 0.28 -25.77 18.29
N LEU A 288 -0.81 -25.38 17.62
CA LEU A 288 -0.90 -24.16 16.83
C LEU A 288 -1.52 -23.03 17.65
N ARG A 289 -1.37 -21.79 17.20
CA ARG A 289 -2.01 -20.60 17.78
C ARG A 289 -2.88 -19.86 16.76
N VAL A 290 -3.84 -19.11 17.29
CA VAL A 290 -4.53 -18.06 16.53
C VAL A 290 -3.64 -16.81 16.44
N ILE A 291 -3.92 -15.99 15.43
CA ILE A 291 -3.21 -14.73 15.18
C ILE A 291 -4.15 -13.54 15.35
N THR A 292 -3.61 -12.36 15.64
CA THR A 292 -4.40 -11.12 15.65
C THR A 292 -4.46 -10.49 14.26
N GLU A 293 -5.31 -9.47 14.08
CA GLU A 293 -5.38 -8.73 12.81
C GLU A 293 -4.11 -7.92 12.54
N SER A 294 -3.55 -7.31 13.58
CA SER A 294 -2.29 -6.56 13.56
C SER A 294 -1.11 -7.38 13.06
N GLU A 295 -1.11 -8.70 13.25
CA GLU A 295 -0.03 -9.55 12.72
C GLU A 295 0.07 -9.49 11.20
N ILE A 296 -1.04 -9.28 10.48
CA ILE A 296 -1.00 -9.11 9.02
C ILE A 296 -0.23 -7.83 8.67
N GLY A 297 -0.46 -6.75 9.42
CA GLY A 297 0.26 -5.50 9.27
C GLY A 297 1.75 -5.63 9.62
N LEU A 298 2.05 -6.26 10.76
CA LEU A 298 3.42 -6.47 11.23
C LEU A 298 4.21 -7.38 10.28
N ALA A 299 3.63 -8.49 9.82
CA ALA A 299 4.24 -9.36 8.82
C ALA A 299 4.56 -8.57 7.54
N THR A 300 3.66 -7.70 7.11
CA THR A 300 3.84 -6.85 5.92
C THR A 300 5.00 -5.86 6.11
N ILE A 301 5.06 -5.20 7.27
CA ILE A 301 6.10 -4.23 7.61
C ILE A 301 7.47 -4.89 7.61
N TYR A 302 7.62 -6.00 8.34
CA TYR A 302 8.87 -6.74 8.45
C TYR A 302 9.16 -7.66 7.25
N ALA A 303 8.24 -7.72 6.28
CA ALA A 303 8.33 -8.57 5.08
C ALA A 303 8.66 -10.05 5.40
N SER A 304 8.19 -10.56 6.54
CA SER A 304 8.40 -11.93 7.00
C SER A 304 7.19 -12.45 7.75
N CYS A 305 6.91 -13.75 7.57
CA CYS A 305 5.92 -14.48 8.35
C CYS A 305 6.55 -15.42 9.39
N ASP A 306 7.81 -15.22 9.78
CA ASP A 306 8.46 -16.09 10.76
C ASP A 306 7.92 -15.86 12.17
N MET A 307 7.80 -14.59 12.55
CA MET A 307 7.28 -14.16 13.84
C MET A 307 5.76 -13.95 13.81
N TYR A 308 5.29 -13.23 12.78
CA TYR A 308 3.91 -12.80 12.60
C TYR A 308 3.21 -13.62 11.52
N CYS A 309 1.91 -13.87 11.64
CA CYS A 309 1.19 -14.76 10.72
C CYS A 309 1.79 -16.19 10.66
N ASN A 310 2.35 -16.64 11.79
CA ASN A 310 2.89 -17.98 11.97
C ASN A 310 2.09 -18.73 13.04
N PRO A 311 1.18 -19.64 12.65
CA PRO A 311 0.41 -20.45 13.59
C PRO A 311 1.29 -21.41 14.40
N SER A 312 2.49 -21.74 13.92
CA SER A 312 3.40 -22.69 14.58
C SER A 312 4.40 -22.00 15.52
N SER A 313 4.49 -20.66 15.53
CA SER A 313 5.41 -19.96 16.42
C SER A 313 4.86 -19.88 17.85
N LEU A 314 5.68 -20.26 18.83
CA LEU A 314 5.35 -20.11 20.25
C LEU A 314 5.48 -18.62 20.63
N THR A 315 4.39 -17.87 20.49
CA THR A 315 4.15 -16.47 20.95
C THR A 315 5.30 -15.46 20.76
N PRO A 316 5.12 -14.40 19.94
CA PRO A 316 5.97 -13.21 19.99
C PRO A 316 5.96 -12.49 21.36
N ASP A 317 4.92 -12.72 22.17
CA ASP A 317 4.69 -12.03 23.45
C ASP A 317 5.70 -12.38 24.56
N SER A 318 6.57 -13.37 24.34
CA SER A 318 7.55 -13.87 25.32
C SER A 318 8.99 -13.84 24.79
N GLY A 319 9.44 -12.73 24.21
CA GLY A 319 10.80 -12.68 23.66
C GLY A 319 11.31 -11.27 23.42
N GLY A 320 11.60 -10.54 24.50
CA GLY A 320 12.62 -9.52 24.40
C GLY A 320 13.92 -10.22 23.98
N MET A 321 14.48 -9.83 22.84
CA MET A 321 15.84 -10.16 22.44
C MET A 321 16.78 -9.62 23.53
N GLN A 322 17.09 -10.45 24.54
CA GLN A 322 18.21 -10.22 25.43
C GLN A 322 19.39 -10.93 24.80
N SER A 323 20.27 -10.14 24.19
CA SER A 323 21.66 -10.51 24.04
C SER A 323 22.17 -10.94 25.42
N ASN A 324 22.74 -12.14 25.50
CA ASN A 324 23.49 -12.62 26.66
C ASN A 324 24.52 -11.57 27.07
N ASP A 325 24.29 -10.86 28.18
CA ASP A 325 25.26 -10.79 29.25
C ASP A 325 24.66 -10.26 30.56
N SER A 326 25.20 -10.74 31.67
CA SER A 326 25.01 -10.32 33.07
C SER A 326 23.83 -10.88 33.90
N ALA A 327 24.24 -11.38 35.07
CA ALA A 327 23.53 -12.19 36.05
C ALA A 327 22.23 -11.61 36.64
N LYS A 328 21.29 -12.52 36.91
CA LYS A 328 20.05 -12.29 37.67
C LYS A 328 20.37 -11.85 39.11
N ASN A 329 19.89 -10.66 39.51
CA ASN A 329 19.80 -10.23 40.90
C ASN A 329 18.33 -9.96 41.25
N PHE A 330 17.68 -10.89 41.95
CA PHE A 330 16.36 -10.63 42.55
C PHE A 330 16.58 -10.07 43.97
N LYS A 331 16.23 -8.79 44.19
CA LYS A 331 16.02 -8.29 45.56
C LYS A 331 14.62 -8.71 46.02
N CYS A 332 14.54 -9.74 46.85
CA CYS A 332 13.30 -10.13 47.53
C CYS A 332 12.95 -9.09 48.59
N PHE A 333 11.94 -8.25 48.36
CA PHE A 333 11.35 -7.42 49.41
C PHE A 333 10.39 -8.26 50.25
N ARG A 334 10.76 -8.53 51.50
CA ARG A 334 9.90 -9.14 52.51
C ARG A 334 9.08 -8.04 53.18
N LYS A 335 7.77 -8.01 52.96
CA LYS A 335 6.85 -7.08 53.64
C LYS A 335 6.70 -7.54 55.09
N ILE A 336 7.26 -6.80 56.05
CA ILE A 336 7.09 -7.04 57.48
C ILE A 336 5.76 -6.39 57.90
N CYS A 337 4.87 -7.16 58.51
CA CYS A 337 3.67 -6.62 59.13
C CYS A 337 4.04 -5.88 60.42
N ALA A 338 3.82 -4.56 60.45
CA ALA A 338 3.85 -3.78 61.69
C ALA A 338 2.50 -3.95 62.42
N PRO A 339 2.50 -4.16 63.75
CA PRO A 339 1.27 -4.26 64.52
C PRO A 339 0.67 -2.86 64.69
N GLY A 340 -0.53 -2.64 64.13
CA GLY A 340 -1.22 -1.35 64.24
C GLY A 340 -2.33 -1.06 63.22
N ALA A 341 -2.55 -1.89 62.19
CA ALA A 341 -3.59 -1.65 61.20
C ALA A 341 -4.96 -2.22 61.63
N MET A 342 -5.50 -1.74 62.76
CA MET A 342 -6.92 -1.86 63.06
C MET A 342 -7.64 -0.62 62.53
N GLY A 343 -8.48 -0.81 61.51
CA GLY A 343 -9.54 0.13 61.15
C GLY A 343 -9.27 1.01 59.93
N SER A 344 -9.70 0.54 58.76
CA SER A 344 -10.55 1.34 57.86
C SER A 344 -11.34 0.42 56.92
N SER A 345 -12.50 0.93 56.52
CA SER A 345 -13.63 0.27 55.88
C SER A 345 -13.33 -0.43 54.56
N HIS A 346 -14.09 -1.51 54.33
CA HIS A 346 -14.21 -2.28 53.09
C HIS A 346 -14.36 -1.37 51.87
N ILE A 347 -13.27 -1.15 51.13
CA ILE A 347 -13.29 -0.48 49.82
C ILE A 347 -12.51 -1.39 48.86
N ILE A 348 -13.30 -2.05 48.00
CA ILE A 348 -12.93 -2.83 46.80
C ILE A 348 -12.10 -4.09 47.08
N GLY A 349 -12.78 -5.24 46.96
CA GLY A 349 -12.15 -6.56 46.98
C GLY A 349 -11.21 -6.74 45.80
N GLY A 350 -10.00 -7.26 46.07
CA GLY A 350 -8.94 -7.50 45.08
C GLY A 350 -9.26 -8.55 44.00
N SER A 351 -10.52 -8.94 43.84
CA SER A 351 -11.04 -9.80 42.77
C SER A 351 -11.78 -9.04 41.65
N ASP A 352 -12.02 -7.74 41.81
CA ASP A 352 -12.74 -6.92 40.80
C ASP A 352 -11.81 -6.18 39.83
N LEU A 353 -10.49 -6.28 40.05
CA LEU A 353 -9.50 -5.88 39.05
C LEU A 353 -9.17 -7.08 38.18
N LEU A 354 -10.03 -7.36 37.19
CA LEU A 354 -9.59 -8.10 36.02
C LEU A 354 -8.41 -7.32 35.44
N VAL A 355 -7.20 -7.86 35.60
CA VAL A 355 -6.01 -7.37 34.91
C VAL A 355 -6.35 -7.44 33.43
N HIS A 356 -6.67 -6.29 32.85
CA HIS A 356 -6.84 -6.16 31.41
C HIS A 356 -5.43 -6.25 30.82
N ASN A 357 -4.96 -7.49 30.59
CA ASN A 357 -3.76 -7.75 29.83
C ASN A 357 -4.05 -7.33 28.38
N ARG A 358 -3.93 -6.03 28.08
CA ARG A 358 -3.75 -5.56 26.71
C ARG A 358 -2.49 -6.22 26.19
N GLY A 359 -2.63 -7.12 25.22
CA GLY A 359 -1.49 -7.59 24.44
C GLY A 359 -0.78 -6.37 23.84
N LYS A 360 0.55 -6.42 23.66
CA LYS A 360 1.34 -5.27 23.19
C LYS A 360 0.86 -4.65 21.86
N HIS A 361 0.04 -5.37 21.10
CA HIS A 361 -0.50 -4.96 19.81
C HIS A 361 -2.03 -4.70 19.81
N SER A 362 -2.70 -4.72 20.97
CA SER A 362 -4.15 -4.44 21.04
C SER A 362 -4.50 -3.03 20.57
N ASP A 363 -3.61 -2.07 20.80
CA ASP A 363 -3.80 -0.68 20.38
C ASP A 363 -3.76 -0.57 18.85
N LEU A 364 -2.92 -1.38 18.19
CA LEU A 364 -2.84 -1.45 16.72
C LEU A 364 -4.09 -2.12 16.11
N ASP A 365 -4.63 -3.15 16.77
CA ASP A 365 -5.89 -3.79 16.37
C ASP A 365 -7.10 -2.85 16.49
N GLU A 366 -7.15 -2.05 17.56
CA GLU A 366 -8.18 -1.03 17.76
C GLU A 366 -8.06 0.07 16.71
N TRP A 367 -6.82 0.49 16.42
CA TRP A 367 -6.55 1.52 15.44
C TRP A 367 -6.93 1.11 14.00
N LEU A 368 -6.59 -0.11 13.58
CA LEU A 368 -7.02 -0.66 12.29
C LEU A 368 -8.55 -0.73 12.13
N LYS A 369 -9.28 -0.90 13.23
CA LYS A 369 -10.75 -0.89 13.24
C LYS A 369 -11.32 0.52 13.11
N ASP A 370 -10.72 1.49 13.78
CA ASP A 370 -11.20 2.88 13.78
C ASP A 370 -10.86 3.63 12.49
N GLU A 371 -9.70 3.35 11.88
CA GLU A 371 -9.34 3.93 10.57
C GLU A 371 -10.36 3.54 9.48
N GLU A 372 -10.85 2.30 9.48
CA GLU A 372 -11.90 1.87 8.55
C GLU A 372 -13.22 2.64 8.78
N ARG A 373 -13.62 2.84 10.04
CA ARG A 373 -14.83 3.60 10.38
C ARG A 373 -14.71 5.05 9.91
N GLN A 374 -13.51 5.63 10.03
CA GLN A 374 -13.25 6.98 9.54
C GLN A 374 -13.23 7.01 8.01
N SER A 375 -12.56 6.05 7.34
CA SER A 375 -12.53 5.96 5.89
C SER A 375 -13.93 5.82 5.28
N ARG A 376 -14.84 5.07 5.92
CA ARG A 376 -16.24 4.96 5.48
C ARG A 376 -17.03 6.26 5.63
N ARG A 377 -16.76 7.05 6.68
CA ARG A 377 -17.36 8.40 6.85
C ARG A 377 -16.81 9.34 5.78
N ASP A 378 -15.50 9.32 5.58
CA ASP A 378 -14.83 10.13 4.56
C ASP A 378 -15.29 9.76 3.13
N GLU A 379 -15.57 8.48 2.85
CA GLU A 379 -16.18 8.05 1.58
C GLU A 379 -17.58 8.64 1.40
N SER A 380 -18.43 8.60 2.44
CA SER A 380 -19.77 9.20 2.36
C SER A 380 -19.74 10.72 2.18
N VAL A 381 -18.78 11.41 2.80
CA VAL A 381 -18.63 12.87 2.69
C VAL A 381 -17.97 13.27 1.37
N GLY A 382 -17.00 12.47 0.89
CA GLY A 382 -16.32 12.70 -0.37
C GLY A 382 -17.25 12.57 -1.58
N ASP A 383 -18.12 11.55 -1.60
CA ASP A 383 -19.09 11.36 -2.69
C ASP A 383 -20.10 12.53 -2.81
N ASP A 384 -20.37 13.23 -1.70
CA ASP A 384 -21.22 14.43 -1.67
C ASP A 384 -20.47 15.71 -2.12
N LEU A 385 -19.15 15.77 -1.96
CA LEU A 385 -18.31 16.92 -2.33
C LEU A 385 -17.84 16.93 -3.79
N PHE A 386 -17.87 15.77 -4.47
CA PHE A 386 -17.42 15.60 -5.86
C PHE A 386 -18.56 15.27 -6.84
N ARG A 387 -19.82 15.51 -6.44
CA ARG A 387 -21.01 15.35 -7.30
C ARG A 387 -21.40 16.62 -8.05
#